data_AF-A0A6H2TZG9-F1
#
_entry.id   AF-A0A6H2TZG9-F1
#
_cell.length_a   1.000
_cell.length_b   1.000
_cell.length_c   1.000
_cell.angle_alpha   90.00
_cell.angle_beta   90.00
_cell.angle_gamma   90.00
#
_symmetry.space_group_name_H-M   'P 1'
#
loop_
_entity.id
_entity.type
_entity.pdbx_description
1 polymer ?
#
loop_
_entity_poly.entity_id
_entity_poly.type
_entity_poly.pdbx_seq_one_letter_code
_entity_poly.pdbx_strand_id
1 'polypeptide(L)'
;PGVFDSLTQLTYLGLYTNQLTALPTGVFDKLTQLTQLNLRDNQLKSIPRGAFDNLKSLTHIFLYNNPWDCECRDIMYLRNWVADHTSIVMRWDGKAVNDPDSAKCSGTNTPVRAVTEASTSPSKCP
;
A
#
# COMPACT_ATOMS: atom_id res chain seq x y z
N PRO A 1 -13.54 11.39 6.34
CA PRO A 1 -12.61 10.65 7.23
C PRO A 1 -13.40 9.63 8.07
N GLY A 2 -12.80 8.51 8.46
CA GLY A 2 -13.44 7.52 9.35
C GLY A 2 -14.54 6.66 8.72
N VAL A 3 -14.59 6.53 7.38
CA VAL A 3 -15.66 5.80 6.67
C VAL A 3 -15.76 4.32 7.06
N PHE A 4 -14.68 3.73 7.58
CA PHE A 4 -14.64 2.33 8.01
C PHE A 4 -14.56 2.15 9.53
N ASP A 5 -14.67 3.22 10.32
CA ASP A 5 -14.37 3.18 11.76
C ASP A 5 -15.31 2.28 12.56
N SER A 6 -16.56 2.14 12.10
CA SER A 6 -17.57 1.26 12.71
C SER A 6 -17.47 -0.19 12.25
N LEU A 7 -16.70 -0.49 11.20
CA LEU A 7 -16.58 -1.81 10.59
C LEU A 7 -15.49 -2.65 11.29
N THR A 8 -15.50 -2.67 12.62
CA THR A 8 -14.44 -3.28 13.45
C THR A 8 -14.31 -4.81 13.31
N GLN A 9 -15.30 -5.46 12.71
CA GLN A 9 -15.32 -6.90 12.41
C GLN A 9 -14.91 -7.23 10.97
N LEU A 10 -14.52 -6.23 10.17
CA LEU A 10 -14.16 -6.44 8.77
C LEU A 10 -12.88 -7.28 8.64
N THR A 11 -12.96 -8.40 7.93
CA THR A 11 -11.82 -9.29 7.67
C THR A 11 -11.27 -9.16 6.24
N TYR A 12 -12.08 -8.68 5.31
CA TYR A 12 -11.73 -8.45 3.91
C TYR A 12 -12.20 -7.06 3.46
N LEU A 13 -11.30 -6.28 2.85
CA LEU A 13 -11.60 -5.00 2.24
C LEU A 13 -11.05 -4.95 0.82
N GLY A 14 -11.96 -5.00 -0.16
CA GLY A 14 -11.63 -4.85 -1.58
C GLY A 14 -11.94 -3.44 -2.07
N LEU A 15 -10.91 -2.70 -2.46
CA LEU A 15 -10.99 -1.37 -3.08
C LEU A 15 -10.31 -1.33 -4.46
N TYR A 16 -10.02 -2.49 -5.03
CA TYR A 16 -9.29 -2.62 -6.29
C TYR A 16 -10.12 -2.21 -7.51
N THR A 17 -9.44 -1.87 -8.61
CA THR A 17 -10.07 -1.46 -9.88
C THR A 17 -10.97 -0.24 -9.67
N ASN A 18 -10.41 0.79 -9.05
CA ASN A 18 -11.04 2.08 -8.82
C ASN A 18 -10.11 3.22 -9.28
N GLN A 19 -10.46 4.46 -8.97
CA GLN A 19 -9.70 5.66 -9.32
C GLN A 19 -9.18 6.39 -8.08
N LEU A 20 -8.86 5.64 -7.02
CA LEU A 20 -8.33 6.24 -5.78
C LEU A 20 -6.98 6.90 -6.05
N THR A 21 -6.88 8.20 -5.84
CA THR A 21 -5.66 8.99 -6.00
C THR A 21 -4.91 9.18 -4.68
N ALA A 22 -5.62 9.09 -3.56
CA ALA A 22 -5.08 9.20 -2.21
C ALA A 22 -5.93 8.42 -1.21
N LEU A 23 -5.35 8.13 -0.05
CA LEU A 23 -6.05 7.58 1.10
C LEU A 23 -6.09 8.63 2.22
N PRO A 24 -7.21 8.83 2.91
CA PRO A 24 -7.24 9.66 4.10
C PRO A 24 -6.34 9.09 5.21
N THR A 25 -5.65 9.94 5.95
CA THR A 25 -4.89 9.52 7.14
C THR A 25 -5.79 8.77 8.12
N GLY A 26 -5.30 7.64 8.63
CA GLY A 26 -6.00 6.81 9.62
C GLY A 26 -7.23 6.05 9.09
N VAL A 27 -7.46 6.01 7.77
CA VAL A 27 -8.67 5.37 7.18
C VAL A 27 -8.85 3.90 7.54
N PHE A 28 -7.77 3.21 7.94
CA PHE A 28 -7.81 1.80 8.33
C PHE A 28 -7.56 1.53 9.82
N ASP A 29 -7.48 2.57 10.66
CA ASP A 29 -7.01 2.45 12.05
C ASP A 29 -7.87 1.54 12.92
N LYS A 30 -9.17 1.43 12.62
CA LYS A 30 -10.12 0.60 13.39
C LYS A 30 -10.25 -0.84 12.86
N LEU A 31 -9.60 -1.16 11.74
CA LEU A 31 -9.74 -2.45 11.06
C LEU A 31 -8.73 -3.48 11.57
N THR A 32 -8.66 -3.66 12.89
CA THR A 32 -7.63 -4.52 13.52
C THR A 32 -7.81 -6.01 13.20
N GLN A 33 -9.00 -6.43 12.76
CA GLN A 33 -9.31 -7.81 12.34
C GLN A 33 -9.12 -8.04 10.83
N LEU A 34 -8.66 -7.03 10.08
CA LEU A 34 -8.52 -7.14 8.63
C LEU A 34 -7.39 -8.10 8.28
N THR A 35 -7.74 -9.15 7.54
CA THR A 35 -6.79 -10.17 7.08
C THR A 35 -6.39 -9.96 5.62
N GLN A 36 -7.25 -9.32 4.82
CA GLN A 36 -7.00 -9.05 3.41
C GLN A 36 -7.38 -7.61 3.04
N LEU A 37 -6.43 -6.90 2.42
CA LEU A 37 -6.63 -5.55 1.89
C LEU A 37 -6.22 -5.51 0.42
N ASN A 38 -7.14 -5.12 -0.45
CA ASN A 38 -6.87 -5.07 -1.88
C ASN A 38 -6.98 -3.64 -2.42
N LEU A 39 -5.84 -3.04 -2.75
CA LEU A 39 -5.70 -1.66 -3.26
C LEU A 39 -5.15 -1.60 -4.68
N ARG A 40 -4.96 -2.74 -5.35
CA ARG A 40 -4.40 -2.81 -6.72
C ARG A 40 -5.28 -2.04 -7.73
N ASP A 41 -4.72 -1.75 -8.89
CA ASP A 41 -5.45 -1.13 -10.00
C ASP A 41 -6.18 0.14 -9.57
N ASN A 42 -5.41 1.08 -9.02
CA ASN A 42 -5.84 2.42 -8.60
C ASN A 42 -4.83 3.46 -9.10
N GLN A 43 -4.95 4.71 -8.64
CA GLN A 43 -4.08 5.83 -9.02
C GLN A 43 -3.26 6.35 -7.83
N LEU A 44 -2.96 5.47 -6.85
CA LEU A 44 -2.24 5.84 -5.64
C LEU A 44 -0.77 6.13 -5.96
N LYS A 45 -0.29 7.28 -5.51
CA LYS A 45 1.12 7.69 -5.65
C LYS A 45 1.96 7.42 -4.39
N SER A 46 1.32 7.46 -3.22
CA SER A 46 1.94 7.17 -1.93
C SER A 46 0.90 6.62 -0.97
N ILE A 47 1.35 6.17 0.20
CA ILE A 47 0.48 5.77 1.31
C ILE A 47 0.78 6.70 2.49
N PRO A 48 -0.26 7.26 3.15
CA PRO A 48 -0.06 8.07 4.34
C PRO A 48 0.74 7.33 5.40
N ARG A 49 1.65 8.05 6.06
CA ARG A 49 2.46 7.48 7.14
C ARG A 49 1.56 6.83 8.20
N GLY A 50 1.85 5.58 8.51
CA GLY A 50 1.15 4.81 9.53
C GLY A 50 -0.16 4.16 9.09
N ALA A 51 -0.58 4.31 7.82
CA ALA A 51 -1.89 3.82 7.36
C ALA A 51 -2.11 2.31 7.56
N PHE A 52 -1.05 1.51 7.66
CA PHE A 52 -1.12 0.06 7.86
C PHE A 52 -0.70 -0.39 9.27
N ASP A 53 -0.30 0.54 10.15
CA ASP A 53 0.33 0.19 11.43
C ASP A 53 -0.63 -0.57 12.36
N ASN A 54 -1.93 -0.31 12.27
CA ASN A 54 -2.97 -0.95 13.09
C ASN A 54 -3.53 -2.24 12.47
N LEU A 55 -3.13 -2.62 11.26
CA LEU A 55 -3.61 -3.82 10.56
C LEU A 55 -2.89 -5.10 11.05
N LYS A 56 -3.01 -5.40 12.35
CA LYS A 56 -2.22 -6.45 13.02
C LYS A 56 -2.54 -7.88 12.55
N SER A 57 -3.71 -8.10 11.97
CA SER A 57 -4.13 -9.41 11.45
C SER A 57 -3.89 -9.60 9.95
N LEU A 58 -3.23 -8.64 9.28
CA LEU A 58 -3.10 -8.66 7.83
C LEU A 58 -2.21 -9.81 7.35
N THR A 59 -2.71 -10.57 6.37
CA THR A 59 -2.01 -11.71 5.76
C THR A 59 -1.83 -11.57 4.26
N HIS A 60 -2.69 -10.76 3.62
CA HIS A 60 -2.63 -10.49 2.20
C HIS A 60 -2.86 -9.00 1.94
N ILE A 61 -1.91 -8.38 1.25
CA ILE A 61 -2.10 -7.04 0.68
C ILE A 61 -1.72 -7.03 -0.79
N PHE A 62 -2.56 -6.40 -1.60
CA PHE A 62 -2.33 -6.25 -3.04
C PHE A 62 -2.16 -4.77 -3.37
N LEU A 63 -0.97 -4.39 -3.86
CA LEU A 63 -0.56 -2.99 -4.07
C LEU A 63 -0.12 -2.71 -5.53
N TYR A 64 -0.04 -3.74 -6.37
CA TYR A 64 0.43 -3.62 -7.75
C TYR A 64 -0.53 -2.80 -8.62
N ASN A 65 -0.06 -2.37 -9.80
CA ASN A 65 -0.82 -1.51 -10.71
C ASN A 65 -1.33 -0.21 -10.03
N ASN A 66 -0.43 0.46 -9.33
CA ASN A 66 -0.57 1.83 -8.87
C ASN A 66 0.66 2.63 -9.33
N PRO A 67 0.51 3.90 -9.72
CA PRO A 67 1.62 4.73 -10.18
C PRO A 67 2.43 5.28 -8.99
N TRP A 68 3.06 4.41 -8.22
CA TRP A 68 3.83 4.79 -7.02
C TRP A 68 4.92 5.82 -7.36
N ASP A 69 4.85 6.99 -6.74
CA ASP A 69 5.81 8.07 -6.91
C ASP A 69 7.01 7.81 -6.01
N CYS A 70 8.03 7.19 -6.60
CA CYS A 70 9.27 6.86 -5.90
C CYS A 70 10.30 7.99 -5.91
N GLU A 71 9.98 9.18 -6.44
CA GLU A 71 10.86 10.33 -6.34
C GLU A 71 10.53 11.20 -5.12
N CYS A 72 9.25 11.26 -4.74
CA CYS A 72 8.80 11.92 -3.52
C CYS A 72 9.21 11.16 -2.25
N ARG A 73 9.65 11.88 -1.21
CA ARG A 73 10.05 11.32 0.09
C ARG A 73 8.94 10.57 0.83
N ASP A 74 7.67 10.89 0.58
CA ASP A 74 6.52 10.24 1.24
C ASP A 74 6.42 8.74 0.92
N ILE A 75 7.08 8.27 -0.15
CA ILE A 75 7.14 6.85 -0.48
C ILE A 75 7.84 6.01 0.59
N MET A 76 8.69 6.63 1.43
CA MET A 76 9.55 5.90 2.37
C MET A 76 8.75 5.07 3.38
N TYR A 77 7.54 5.50 3.76
CA TYR A 77 6.67 4.68 4.59
C TYR A 77 6.31 3.37 3.89
N LEU A 78 5.77 3.45 2.68
CA LEU A 78 5.38 2.28 1.90
C LEU A 78 6.59 1.39 1.59
N ARG A 79 7.71 1.98 1.19
CA ARG A 79 8.97 1.28 0.93
C ARG A 79 9.39 0.44 2.13
N ASN A 80 9.47 1.05 3.32
CA ASN A 80 9.90 0.36 4.53
C ASN A 80 8.89 -0.72 4.91
N TRP A 81 7.59 -0.39 4.87
CA TRP A 81 6.54 -1.34 5.21
C TRP A 81 6.56 -2.58 4.30
N VAL A 82 6.72 -2.43 2.98
CA VAL A 82 6.83 -3.56 2.05
C VAL A 82 8.11 -4.36 2.30
N ALA A 83 9.23 -3.70 2.62
CA ALA A 83 10.49 -4.38 2.95
C ALA A 83 10.39 -5.20 4.24
N ASP A 84 9.64 -4.73 5.24
CA ASP A 84 9.46 -5.41 6.53
C ASP A 84 8.38 -6.52 6.47
N HIS A 85 7.46 -6.45 5.50
CA HIS A 85 6.28 -7.34 5.40
C HIS A 85 6.25 -8.16 4.10
N THR A 86 7.43 -8.57 3.61
CA THR A 86 7.56 -9.23 2.29
C THR A 86 6.71 -10.48 2.12
N SER A 87 6.43 -11.24 3.19
CA SER A 87 5.65 -12.48 3.16
C SER A 87 4.15 -12.28 2.93
N ILE A 88 3.62 -11.06 3.10
CA ILE A 88 2.18 -10.76 2.98
C ILE A 88 1.83 -9.87 1.79
N VAL A 89 2.83 -9.43 1.02
CA VAL A 89 2.63 -8.65 -0.21
C VAL A 89 2.40 -9.60 -1.38
N MET A 90 1.25 -9.45 -2.03
CA MET A 90 0.70 -10.45 -2.94
C MET A 90 0.39 -9.85 -4.32
N ARG A 91 0.51 -10.70 -5.34
CA ARG A 91 -0.01 -10.48 -6.70
C ARG A 91 -1.11 -11.50 -6.98
N TRP A 92 -2.09 -11.14 -7.82
CA TRP A 92 -3.09 -12.09 -8.31
C TRP A 92 -2.70 -12.65 -9.68
N ASP A 93 -2.64 -13.98 -9.79
CA ASP A 93 -2.38 -14.71 -11.03
C ASP A 93 -3.26 -15.97 -11.10
N GLY A 94 -4.58 -15.77 -11.02
CA GLY A 94 -5.58 -16.83 -10.81
C GLY A 94 -5.63 -17.36 -9.37
N LYS A 95 -4.62 -17.05 -8.56
CA LYS A 95 -4.54 -17.24 -7.11
C LYS A 95 -3.66 -16.16 -6.50
N ALA A 96 -3.69 -16.03 -5.18
CA ALA A 96 -2.73 -15.20 -4.46
C ALA A 96 -1.33 -15.82 -4.57
N VAL A 97 -0.37 -15.03 -5.05
CA VAL A 97 1.04 -15.40 -5.16
C VAL A 97 1.84 -14.37 -4.37
N ASN A 98 2.69 -14.82 -3.45
CA ASN A 98 3.59 -13.93 -2.73
C ASN A 98 4.59 -13.31 -3.72
N ASP A 99 4.57 -11.98 -3.81
CA ASP A 99 5.39 -11.20 -4.71
C ASP A 99 5.67 -9.82 -4.08
N PRO A 100 6.73 -9.71 -3.25
CA PRO A 100 7.11 -8.45 -2.63
C PRO A 100 7.62 -7.40 -3.63
N ASP A 101 7.86 -7.76 -4.89
CA ASP A 101 8.27 -6.86 -5.97
C ASP A 101 7.10 -6.36 -6.83
N SER A 102 5.88 -6.77 -6.49
CA SER A 102 4.66 -6.44 -7.25
C SER A 102 4.31 -4.94 -7.22
N ALA A 103 4.61 -4.23 -6.13
CA ALA A 103 4.50 -2.77 -6.07
C ALA A 103 5.71 -2.12 -6.77
N LYS A 104 5.45 -1.39 -7.86
CA LYS A 104 6.49 -0.83 -8.73
C LYS A 104 6.41 0.69 -8.86
N CYS A 105 7.57 1.33 -8.90
CA CYS A 105 7.73 2.75 -9.13
C CYS A 105 7.23 3.15 -10.53
N SER A 106 6.49 4.24 -10.58
CA SER A 106 6.08 4.88 -11.83
C SER A 106 7.31 5.31 -12.64
N GLY A 107 7.28 5.09 -13.96
CA GLY A 107 8.35 5.44 -14.89
C GLY A 107 9.51 4.44 -14.95
N THR A 108 10.05 3.99 -13.81
CA THR A 108 11.22 3.09 -13.78
C THR A 108 10.87 1.60 -13.73
N ASN A 109 9.63 1.26 -13.32
CA ASN A 109 9.20 -0.12 -13.06
C ASN A 109 10.05 -0.89 -12.03
N THR A 110 10.87 -0.19 -11.23
CA THR A 110 11.65 -0.79 -10.14
C THR A 110 10.78 -1.10 -8.93
N PRO A 111 11.06 -2.13 -8.13
CA PRO A 111 10.29 -2.41 -6.92
C PRO A 111 10.33 -1.26 -5.92
N VAL A 112 9.18 -0.91 -5.32
CA VAL A 112 9.07 0.14 -4.30
C VAL A 112 9.96 -0.16 -3.09
N ARG A 113 10.05 -1.43 -2.67
CA ARG A 113 10.91 -1.85 -1.54
C ARG A 113 12.41 -1.64 -1.78
N ALA A 114 12.84 -1.52 -3.05
CA ALA A 114 14.23 -1.31 -3.43
C ALA A 114 14.62 0.17 -3.48
N VAL A 115 13.66 1.10 -3.32
CA VAL A 115 13.93 2.54 -3.30
C VAL A 115 14.86 2.87 -2.12
N THR A 116 15.82 3.75 -2.37
CA THR A 116 16.74 4.24 -1.34
C THR A 116 16.31 5.63 -0.89
N GLU A 117 16.58 5.99 0.37
CA GLU A 117 16.27 7.34 0.84
C GLU A 117 17.00 8.42 0.01
N ALA A 118 18.25 8.15 -0.40
CA ALA A 118 19.07 9.04 -1.22
C ALA A 118 18.50 9.30 -2.62
N SER A 119 17.69 8.38 -3.17
CA SER A 119 17.02 8.57 -4.47
C SER A 119 15.71 9.36 -4.37
N THR A 120 15.28 9.75 -3.17
CA THR A 120 14.02 10.48 -2.92
C THR A 120 14.29 11.88 -2.37
N SER A 121 13.39 12.83 -2.65
CA SER A 121 13.46 14.20 -2.12
C SER A 121 12.09 14.71 -1.64
N PRO A 122 12.01 15.43 -0.50
CA PRO A 122 10.81 16.16 -0.11
C PRO A 122 10.40 17.22 -1.14
N SER A 123 11.35 17.81 -1.86
CA SER A 123 11.08 18.84 -2.87
C SER A 123 10.42 18.29 -4.14
N LYS A 124 10.35 16.96 -4.28
CA LYS A 124 9.71 16.27 -5.41
C LYS A 124 8.31 15.75 -5.05
N CYS A 125 7.82 16.07 -3.86
CA CYS A 125 6.46 15.74 -3.46
C CYS A 125 5.47 16.79 -4.00
N PRO A 126 4.24 16.37 -4.36
CA PRO A 126 3.16 17.27 -4.78
C PRO A 126 2.77 18.32 -3.73
#